data_AF-A0A147BWH7-F1
#
_entry.id   AF-A0A147BWH7-F1
#
_cell.length_a   1.000
_cell.length_b   1.000
_cell.length_c   1.000
_cell.angle_alpha   90.00
_cell.angle_beta   90.00
_cell.angle_gamma   90.00
#
_symmetry.space_group_name_H-M   'P 1'
#
loop_
_entity.id
_entity.type
_entity.pdbx_description
1 polymer ?
#
loop_
_entity_poly.entity_id
_entity_poly.type
_entity_poly.pdbx_seq_one_letter_code
_entity_poly.pdbx_strand_id
1 'polypeptide(L)'
;KMLDLRIFILFVLAGLCFGEASPSGSGDSDSEKKEESTDAISENNGEKKETEGSDSKGKGAGEGLPDFLGNLSKRREYALQLLSACSTEHSYFKINEKNITFQNCTYFCLSESGRLPPKENRIPKGMVCNKNNDTCPEKGDCPPLPLPSC
;
A
#
# COMPACT_ATOMS: atom_id res chain seq x y z
N LYS A 1 -31.92 -25.80 -5.65
CA LYS A 1 -31.21 -25.15 -4.53
C LYS A 1 -32.08 -23.98 -4.08
N MET A 2 -32.74 -24.12 -2.94
CA MET A 2 -33.78 -23.22 -2.41
C MET A 2 -33.32 -22.73 -1.02
N LEU A 3 -32.44 -21.73 -0.99
CA LEU A 3 -31.95 -21.14 0.27
C LEU A 3 -32.07 -19.61 0.30
N ASP A 4 -32.78 -18.98 -0.64
CA ASP A 4 -32.70 -17.53 -0.82
C ASP A 4 -33.97 -16.72 -0.48
N LEU A 5 -35.07 -17.34 -0.04
CA LEU A 5 -36.27 -16.54 0.30
C LEU A 5 -36.39 -16.19 1.79
N ARG A 6 -35.76 -16.97 2.69
CA ARG A 6 -35.89 -16.76 4.14
C ARG A 6 -34.90 -15.73 4.71
N ILE A 7 -33.73 -15.56 4.09
CA ILE A 7 -32.72 -14.60 4.54
C ILE A 7 -33.16 -13.16 4.23
N PHE A 8 -33.78 -12.92 3.07
CA PHE A 8 -34.26 -11.59 2.69
C PHE A 8 -35.34 -11.03 3.62
N ILE A 9 -36.22 -11.89 4.14
CA ILE A 9 -37.32 -11.47 5.04
C ILE A 9 -36.78 -10.93 6.38
N LEU A 10 -35.64 -11.46 6.86
CA LEU A 10 -35.03 -11.00 8.12
C LEU A 10 -34.42 -9.60 8.03
N PHE A 11 -33.93 -9.17 6.86
CA PHE A 11 -33.35 -7.83 6.68
C PHE A 11 -34.42 -6.73 6.63
N VAL A 12 -35.62 -7.03 6.14
CA VAL A 12 -36.71 -6.03 6.00
C VAL A 12 -37.36 -5.72 7.36
N LEU A 13 -37.49 -6.70 8.26
CA LEU A 13 -38.12 -6.50 9.57
C LEU A 13 -37.28 -5.66 10.54
N ALA A 14 -35.94 -5.64 10.40
CA ALA A 14 -35.06 -4.86 11.27
C ALA A 14 -34.95 -3.38 10.86
N GLY A 15 -35.31 -3.01 9.63
CA GLY A 15 -35.24 -1.63 9.13
C GLY A 15 -36.46 -0.75 9.45
N LEU A 16 -37.55 -1.33 9.94
CA LEU A 16 -38.84 -0.65 10.10
C LEU A 16 -39.06 -0.02 11.49
N CYS A 17 -38.05 -0.04 12.38
CA CYS A 17 -38.15 0.51 13.74
C CYS A 17 -37.30 1.77 14.00
N PHE A 18 -36.89 2.53 12.98
CA PHE A 18 -36.28 3.85 13.20
C PHE A 18 -36.96 4.95 12.39
N GLY A 19 -37.89 5.64 13.05
CA GLY A 19 -38.00 7.10 12.96
C GLY A 19 -39.22 7.65 12.22
N GLU A 20 -40.35 7.79 12.94
CA GLU A 20 -41.33 8.83 12.62
C GLU A 20 -41.78 9.52 13.92
N ALA A 21 -41.54 10.85 14.01
CA ALA A 21 -42.47 11.87 14.51
C ALA A 21 -41.84 13.30 14.53
N SER A 22 -42.12 14.08 13.47
CA SER A 22 -42.67 15.46 13.31
C SER A 22 -42.66 16.49 14.48
N PRO A 23 -43.09 17.79 14.29
CA PRO A 23 -42.94 18.77 13.19
C PRO A 23 -42.59 20.22 13.70
N SER A 24 -42.02 21.13 12.87
CA SER A 24 -42.30 22.59 12.92
C SER A 24 -41.37 23.45 12.04
N GLY A 25 -41.95 24.41 11.30
CA GLY A 25 -41.42 25.79 11.24
C GLY A 25 -40.68 26.25 9.98
N SER A 26 -41.27 27.23 9.31
CA SER A 26 -40.81 28.00 8.14
C SER A 26 -39.48 28.74 8.31
N GLY A 27 -38.77 29.00 7.20
CA GLY A 27 -37.68 29.98 7.14
C GLY A 27 -36.95 29.98 5.80
N ASP A 28 -37.03 31.11 5.09
CA ASP A 28 -36.48 31.44 3.77
C ASP A 28 -34.97 31.81 3.82
N SER A 29 -34.35 31.93 2.63
CA SER A 29 -33.17 32.74 2.28
C SER A 29 -31.80 32.05 2.01
N ASP A 30 -31.47 32.04 0.71
CA ASP A 30 -30.30 32.60 0.02
C ASP A 30 -28.81 32.29 0.40
N SER A 31 -28.06 31.96 -0.66
CA SER A 31 -26.67 32.34 -1.00
C SER A 31 -25.41 31.75 -0.31
N GLU A 32 -24.61 31.09 -1.18
CA GLU A 32 -23.13 31.13 -1.39
C GLU A 32 -22.07 30.66 -0.35
N LYS A 33 -20.91 30.26 -0.94
CA LYS A 33 -19.55 29.91 -0.41
C LYS A 33 -19.36 28.55 0.27
N LYS A 34 -18.16 27.96 0.37
CA LYS A 34 -16.82 27.92 -0.29
C LYS A 34 -15.95 27.23 0.77
N GLU A 35 -15.25 26.15 0.39
CA GLU A 35 -14.03 25.55 0.99
C GLU A 35 -13.95 25.29 2.52
N GLU A 36 -13.44 24.13 2.90
CA GLU A 36 -12.06 23.97 3.43
C GLU A 36 -11.92 22.70 4.32
N SER A 37 -10.80 22.02 4.08
CA SER A 37 -9.97 21.15 4.95
C SER A 37 -10.55 20.46 6.19
N THR A 38 -10.15 19.20 6.36
CA THR A 38 -9.73 18.70 7.68
C THR A 38 -8.75 17.55 7.53
N ASP A 39 -7.48 17.89 7.68
CA ASP A 39 -6.41 17.02 8.17
C ASP A 39 -6.87 16.29 9.45
N ALA A 40 -6.61 14.98 9.50
CA ALA A 40 -6.61 14.22 10.75
C ALA A 40 -5.31 13.40 10.80
N ILE A 41 -4.30 14.05 11.35
CA ILE A 41 -3.07 13.47 11.90
C ILE A 41 -3.42 12.37 12.90
N SER A 42 -2.80 11.19 12.75
CA SER A 42 -2.64 10.24 13.87
C SER A 42 -1.16 9.94 14.03
N GLU A 43 -0.59 10.62 15.01
CA GLU A 43 0.68 10.29 15.63
C GLU A 43 0.57 8.92 16.30
N ASN A 44 1.57 8.06 16.11
CA ASN A 44 1.94 7.15 17.18
C ASN A 44 3.45 7.06 17.30
N ASN A 45 3.89 7.57 18.44
CA ASN A 45 5.23 7.52 18.99
C ASN A 45 5.66 6.06 19.24
N GLY A 46 6.90 5.74 18.89
CA GLY A 46 7.45 4.41 19.12
C GLY A 46 8.96 4.38 18.99
N GLU A 47 9.64 5.21 19.77
CA GLU A 47 11.09 5.11 19.96
C GLU A 47 11.43 3.84 20.75
N LYS A 48 12.22 2.92 20.17
CA LYS A 48 13.11 2.05 20.95
C LYS A 48 14.31 1.56 20.15
N LYS A 49 15.41 2.28 20.40
CA LYS A 49 16.80 1.87 20.60
C LYS A 49 17.25 0.49 20.09
N GLU A 50 18.29 0.58 19.27
CA GLU A 50 19.21 -0.42 18.74
C GLU A 50 19.55 -1.57 19.70
N THR A 51 19.67 -2.78 19.13
CA THR A 51 20.55 -3.82 19.66
C THR A 51 21.10 -4.60 18.47
N GLU A 52 22.41 -4.49 18.25
CA GLU A 52 23.16 -5.39 17.38
C GLU A 52 23.16 -6.81 17.96
N GLY A 53 22.95 -7.80 17.10
CA GLY A 53 22.96 -9.22 17.46
C GLY A 53 22.14 -10.04 16.46
N SER A 54 22.84 -10.89 15.70
CA SER A 54 22.32 -11.75 14.65
C SER A 54 21.15 -12.65 15.06
N ASP A 55 20.49 -13.15 14.01
CA ASP A 55 19.62 -14.33 13.96
C ASP A 55 18.10 -14.11 14.09
N SER A 56 17.51 -13.93 12.91
CA SER A 56 16.19 -14.47 12.53
C SER A 56 14.98 -14.03 13.35
N LYS A 57 14.96 -12.78 13.83
CA LYS A 57 13.68 -12.08 14.05
C LYS A 57 13.23 -11.56 12.69
N GLY A 58 12.14 -12.11 12.16
CA GLY A 58 11.62 -11.73 10.84
C GLY A 58 11.46 -10.21 10.77
N LYS A 59 12.30 -9.56 9.98
CA LYS A 59 12.15 -8.13 9.68
C LYS A 59 10.77 -7.90 9.05
N GLY A 60 10.04 -6.91 9.55
CA GLY A 60 8.75 -6.54 9.00
C GLY A 60 8.85 -6.14 7.52
N ALA A 61 7.75 -6.24 6.78
CA ALA A 61 7.71 -5.85 5.37
C ALA A 61 8.19 -4.39 5.20
N GLY A 62 9.15 -4.17 4.32
CA GLY A 62 9.74 -2.86 4.06
C GLY A 62 10.94 -2.49 4.93
N GLU A 63 11.22 -3.21 6.02
CA GLU A 63 12.42 -2.95 6.85
C GLU A 63 13.73 -3.30 6.13
N GLY A 64 13.68 -4.13 5.09
CA GLY A 64 14.82 -4.44 4.23
C GLY A 64 15.03 -3.42 3.11
N LEU A 65 14.07 -2.52 2.89
CA LEU A 65 14.12 -1.56 1.79
C LEU A 65 14.95 -0.31 2.14
N PRO A 66 15.58 0.33 1.16
CA PRO A 66 16.44 1.48 1.38
C PRO A 66 15.67 2.72 1.86
N ASP A 67 16.32 3.53 2.69
CA ASP A 67 15.71 4.71 3.33
C ASP A 67 15.32 5.82 2.33
N PHE A 68 15.87 5.82 1.11
CA PHE A 68 15.48 6.79 0.08
C PHE A 68 14.01 6.67 -0.35
N LEU A 69 13.37 5.53 -0.08
CA LEU A 69 11.93 5.34 -0.29
C LEU A 69 11.08 6.04 0.78
N GLY A 70 11.73 6.58 1.82
CA GLY A 70 11.10 7.30 2.92
C GLY A 70 11.07 6.50 4.22
N ASN A 71 10.15 6.90 5.11
CA ASN A 71 9.97 6.26 6.40
C ASN A 71 9.49 4.80 6.27
N LEU A 72 9.44 4.08 7.40
CA LEU A 72 9.03 2.67 7.44
C LEU A 72 7.64 2.44 6.82
N SER A 73 6.69 3.36 6.99
CA SER A 73 5.36 3.24 6.39
C SER A 73 5.40 3.30 4.87
N LYS A 74 6.14 4.24 4.28
CA LYS A 74 6.33 4.32 2.82
C LYS A 74 7.05 3.10 2.26
N ARG A 75 8.06 2.60 2.99
CA ARG A 75 8.76 1.36 2.61
C ARG A 75 7.83 0.15 2.65
N ARG A 76 6.99 0.04 3.68
CA ARG A 76 5.99 -1.03 3.77
C ARG A 76 4.99 -0.95 2.61
N GLU A 77 4.50 0.24 2.29
CA GLU A 77 3.61 0.45 1.15
C GLU A 77 4.28 0.04 -0.17
N TYR A 78 5.54 0.44 -0.38
CA TYR A 78 6.33 0.06 -1.54
C TYR A 78 6.44 -1.47 -1.67
N ALA A 79 6.77 -2.16 -0.57
CA ALA A 79 6.85 -3.62 -0.52
C ALA A 79 5.51 -4.28 -0.88
N LEU A 80 4.39 -3.74 -0.38
CA LEU A 80 3.04 -4.24 -0.70
C LEU A 80 2.68 -4.02 -2.17
N GLN A 81 3.07 -2.90 -2.77
CA GLN A 81 2.86 -2.67 -4.19
C GLN A 81 3.66 -3.65 -5.05
N LEU A 82 4.94 -3.91 -4.72
CA LEU A 82 5.73 -4.94 -5.39
C LEU A 82 5.07 -6.33 -5.25
N LEU A 83 4.62 -6.67 -4.04
CA LEU A 83 3.95 -7.94 -3.81
C LEU A 83 2.65 -8.06 -4.62
N SER A 84 1.86 -6.99 -4.72
CA SER A 84 0.63 -6.97 -5.52
C SER A 84 0.87 -7.16 -7.02
N ALA A 85 2.05 -6.75 -7.49
CA ALA A 85 2.49 -6.92 -8.87
C ALA A 85 3.13 -8.30 -9.14
N CYS A 86 3.32 -9.13 -8.11
CA CYS A 86 3.71 -10.52 -8.32
C CYS A 86 2.60 -11.31 -9.03
N SER A 87 3.02 -12.24 -9.88
CA SER A 87 2.11 -13.04 -10.73
C SER A 87 1.17 -13.89 -9.88
N THR A 88 -0.14 -13.70 -10.08
CA THR A 88 -1.21 -14.46 -9.41
C THR A 88 -1.29 -15.92 -9.86
N GLU A 89 -0.63 -16.29 -10.96
CA GLU A 89 -0.75 -17.62 -11.58
C GLU A 89 -0.11 -18.75 -10.75
N HIS A 90 0.80 -18.45 -9.82
CA HIS A 90 1.71 -19.48 -9.29
C HIS A 90 2.10 -19.34 -7.80
N SER A 91 1.22 -18.81 -6.97
CA SER A 91 1.45 -18.74 -5.52
C SER A 91 2.72 -17.94 -5.12
N TYR A 92 3.06 -16.91 -5.90
CA TYR A 92 4.18 -16.01 -5.62
C TYR A 92 3.77 -14.93 -4.60
N PHE A 93 3.69 -15.31 -3.33
CA PHE A 93 3.20 -14.46 -2.24
C PHE A 93 4.31 -13.76 -1.41
N LYS A 94 5.55 -13.78 -1.89
CA LYS A 94 6.68 -13.16 -1.20
C LYS A 94 7.58 -12.42 -2.18
N ILE A 95 8.14 -11.29 -1.75
CA ILE A 95 9.18 -10.57 -2.48
C ILE A 95 10.54 -10.76 -1.81
N ASN A 96 11.61 -10.72 -2.60
CA ASN A 96 12.97 -10.68 -2.06
C ASN A 96 13.43 -9.22 -1.86
N GLU A 97 13.14 -8.63 -0.70
CA GLU A 97 13.50 -7.24 -0.40
C GLU A 97 15.01 -6.95 -0.50
N LYS A 98 15.86 -7.96 -0.30
CA LYS A 98 17.32 -7.82 -0.40
C LYS A 98 17.84 -7.86 -1.83
N ASN A 99 17.03 -8.30 -2.79
CA ASN A 99 17.43 -8.52 -4.18
C ASN A 99 16.51 -7.74 -5.13
N ILE A 100 16.40 -6.44 -4.85
CA ILE A 100 15.73 -5.46 -5.70
C ILE A 100 16.81 -4.63 -6.38
N THR A 101 16.81 -4.65 -7.71
CA THR A 101 17.74 -3.87 -8.53
C THR A 101 17.04 -2.61 -8.99
N PHE A 102 17.06 -1.59 -8.14
CA PHE A 102 16.36 -0.33 -8.41
C PHE A 102 16.83 0.37 -9.69
N GLN A 103 18.13 0.28 -10.02
CA GLN A 103 18.68 0.85 -11.26
C GLN A 103 18.04 0.24 -12.52
N ASN A 104 17.77 -1.06 -12.51
CA ASN A 104 17.13 -1.76 -13.64
C ASN A 104 15.60 -1.82 -13.52
N CYS A 105 15.05 -1.29 -12.41
CA CYS A 105 13.66 -1.42 -12.06
C CYS A 105 13.19 -2.89 -12.05
N THR A 106 14.01 -3.80 -11.52
CA THR A 106 13.67 -5.23 -11.41
C THR A 106 13.73 -5.74 -9.98
N TYR A 107 12.95 -6.78 -9.71
CA TYR A 107 12.93 -7.49 -8.44
C TYR A 107 12.49 -8.95 -8.65
N PHE A 108 12.65 -9.78 -7.63
CA PHE A 108 12.22 -11.19 -7.69
C PHE A 108 11.01 -11.47 -6.80
N CYS A 109 10.01 -12.10 -7.40
CA CYS A 109 8.90 -12.74 -6.72
C CYS A 109 9.29 -14.18 -6.35
N LEU A 110 8.97 -14.59 -5.13
CA LEU A 110 9.26 -15.90 -4.56
C LEU A 110 7.96 -16.66 -4.30
N SER A 111 7.97 -17.95 -4.63
CA SER A 111 6.84 -18.84 -4.30
C SER A 111 6.75 -19.02 -2.79
N GLU A 112 5.53 -19.13 -2.27
CA GLU A 112 5.30 -19.38 -0.84
C GLU A 112 6.00 -20.65 -0.35
N SER A 113 5.97 -21.70 -1.18
CA SER A 113 6.63 -22.97 -0.88
C SER A 113 8.15 -22.93 -1.04
N GLY A 114 8.70 -21.90 -1.70
CA GLY A 114 10.11 -21.82 -2.10
C GLY A 114 10.56 -22.90 -3.08
N ARG A 115 9.62 -23.69 -3.63
CA ARG A 115 9.92 -24.81 -4.55
C ARG A 115 10.05 -24.35 -6.00
N LEU A 116 9.35 -23.27 -6.35
CA LEU A 116 9.47 -22.68 -7.68
C LEU A 116 10.64 -21.70 -7.71
N PRO A 117 11.38 -21.63 -8.84
CA PRO A 117 12.46 -20.67 -8.99
C PRO A 117 11.94 -19.23 -8.82
N PRO A 118 12.78 -18.30 -8.34
CA PRO A 118 12.44 -16.88 -8.31
C PRO A 118 12.02 -16.40 -9.70
N LYS A 119 10.90 -15.69 -9.79
CA LYS A 119 10.43 -15.07 -11.03
C LYS A 119 10.85 -13.61 -11.02
N GLU A 120 11.60 -13.20 -12.04
CA GLU A 120 11.93 -11.79 -12.21
C GLU A 120 10.69 -11.01 -12.66
N ASN A 121 10.43 -9.91 -11.96
CA ASN A 121 9.36 -8.98 -12.23
C ASN A 121 9.93 -7.56 -12.34
N ARG A 122 9.20 -6.70 -13.05
CA ARG A 122 9.54 -5.29 -13.18
C ARG A 122 8.83 -4.47 -12.10
N ILE A 123 9.56 -3.57 -11.44
CA ILE A 123 9.00 -2.55 -10.55
C ILE A 123 7.97 -1.73 -11.35
N PRO A 124 6.70 -1.63 -10.89
CA PRO A 124 5.65 -0.89 -11.57
C PRO A 124 6.05 0.55 -11.94
N LYS A 125 5.52 1.01 -13.08
CA LYS A 125 5.71 2.38 -13.57
C LYS A 125 5.31 3.39 -12.49
N GLY A 126 6.13 4.43 -12.32
CA GLY A 126 5.85 5.52 -11.37
C GLY A 126 6.29 5.24 -9.93
N MET A 127 6.84 4.07 -9.64
CA MET A 127 7.46 3.80 -8.33
C MET A 127 8.90 4.32 -8.26
N VAL A 128 9.26 4.92 -7.13
CA VAL A 128 10.59 5.51 -6.89
C VAL A 128 11.70 4.46 -7.04
N CYS A 129 12.81 4.84 -7.70
CA CYS A 129 13.92 3.94 -8.00
C CYS A 129 15.31 4.51 -7.66
N ASN A 130 15.41 5.75 -7.17
CA ASN A 130 16.70 6.28 -6.72
C ASN A 130 16.52 7.37 -5.65
N LYS A 131 17.66 7.88 -5.17
CA LYS A 131 17.73 8.93 -4.13
C LYS A 131 17.21 10.31 -4.56
N ASN A 132 17.05 10.55 -5.85
CA ASN A 132 16.51 11.81 -6.37
C ASN A 132 14.97 11.80 -6.47
N ASN A 133 14.33 10.71 -6.02
CA ASN A 133 12.90 10.45 -6.21
C ASN A 133 12.50 10.26 -7.68
N ASP A 134 13.45 9.91 -8.56
CA ASP A 134 13.08 9.48 -9.91
C ASP A 134 12.30 8.18 -9.84
N THR A 135 11.49 7.93 -10.86
CA THR A 135 10.57 6.79 -10.90
C THR A 135 10.86 5.87 -12.07
N CYS A 136 10.51 4.60 -11.91
CA CYS A 136 10.64 3.61 -12.96
C CYS A 136 9.76 3.98 -14.17
N PRO A 137 10.33 4.07 -15.39
CA PRO A 137 9.56 4.25 -16.60
C PRO A 137 8.78 2.97 -16.94
N GLU A 138 7.90 3.05 -17.93
CA GLU A 138 7.17 1.87 -18.43
C GLU A 138 8.12 0.76 -18.92
N LYS A 139 9.20 1.15 -19.61
CA LYS A 139 10.25 0.28 -20.12
C LYS A 139 11.63 0.92 -19.91
N GLY A 140 12.66 0.10 -19.74
CA GLY A 140 14.04 0.55 -19.56
C GLY A 140 14.46 0.71 -18.10
N ASP A 141 15.61 1.31 -17.88
CA ASP A 141 16.19 1.46 -16.54
C ASP A 141 15.64 2.71 -15.81
N CYS A 142 15.92 2.81 -14.52
CA CYS A 142 15.71 4.01 -13.73
C CYS A 142 16.52 5.19 -14.32
N PRO A 143 15.99 6.42 -14.33
CA PRO A 143 16.74 7.57 -14.81
C PRO A 143 18.13 7.71 -14.15
N PRO A 144 19.19 7.98 -14.93
CA PRO A 144 20.54 8.05 -14.41
C PRO A 144 20.69 9.26 -13.48
N LEU A 145 21.41 9.05 -12.38
CA LEU A 145 21.75 10.13 -11.46
C LEU A 145 22.75 11.10 -12.14
N PRO A 146 22.65 12.42 -11.87
CA PRO A 146 23.62 13.37 -12.39
C PRO A 146 25.02 13.00 -11.90
N LEU A 147 25.99 13.07 -12.81
CA LEU A 147 27.38 12.83 -12.46
C LEU A 147 27.84 13.94 -11.49
N PRO A 148 28.64 13.61 -10.46
CA PRO A 148 29.23 14.63 -9.61
C PRO A 148 30.11 15.54 -10.48
N SER A 149 30.02 16.85 -10.25
CA SER A 149 30.91 17.81 -10.89
C SER A 149 32.36 17.49 -10.46
N CYS A 150 33.22 17.24 -11.45
CA CYS A 150 34.65 17.00 -11.27
C CYS A 150 35.40 18.28 -10.88
#